data_AF-Q75EW1-F1
#
_entry.id   AF-Q75EW1-F1
#
_cell.length_a   1.000
_cell.length_b   1.000
_cell.length_c   1.000
_cell.angle_alpha   90.00
_cell.angle_beta   90.00
_cell.angle_gamma   90.00
#
_symmetry.space_group_name_H-M   'P 1'
#
loop_
_entity.id
_entity.type
_entity.pdbx_description
1 polymer ?
#
loop_
_entity_poly.entity_id
_entity_poly.type
_entity_poly.pdbx_seq_one_letter_code
_entity_poly.pdbx_strand_id
1 'polypeptide(L)'
;MQRLVKNFSKMALPARYLPPVHRGITQLDKSVFTRSIPLVVVSFPDPRNISVFSKRFKDEILRVPRVPHVVRLVDSPARVDGLPPLKKQMVANDNHVAKGVLLKDSVHRVEDVKQQLSADAQAFLDECGAAVRDYNYTLDYEFYHADEILRSVLPEEFLDEVPSGFTATGHVAHVNLRTELKPYGSLIGQVILDKNRQIETVVDKVDAIASQFRTFQMNVLAGRPDLVVSQRESNCTFTFDFSKVYWNSRLHTEHERLVRLFEPGQLVADVFAGVGPFAIPAAKKEVLVLANDLNPESFRYLRDNIAANKVDGFVRPKNLDGREFIRSSPALLRDWTAQTGGSVTVAPARRRRGAPPAPPRIVTLPRYFHHYVMNLPDSALSFLNEFAGLYSRHGISEDAAADPAFVLPYIHCHCFEKYSPDEPEPAPADLHARIHRRVLEIMHTSADILPMTALSFHLVRKVAPTKPMFCVTFQLPQSIAFSPLATTT
;
A
#
# COMPACT_ATOMS: atom_id res chain seq x y z
N MET A 1 -8.80 5.65 6.65
CA MET A 1 -8.11 5.74 5.34
C MET A 1 -8.90 6.70 4.42
N GLN A 2 -8.89 8.00 4.75
CA GLN A 2 -9.66 9.05 4.06
C GLN A 2 -8.75 10.18 3.58
N ARG A 3 -7.53 9.83 3.16
CA ARG A 3 -6.56 10.76 2.58
C ARG A 3 -5.86 10.08 1.41
N LEU A 4 -6.56 10.07 0.28
CA LEU A 4 -6.01 10.13 -1.09
C LEU A 4 -7.11 10.20 -2.17
N VAL A 5 -8.37 10.52 -1.80
CA VAL A 5 -9.42 10.97 -2.73
C VAL A 5 -9.76 12.44 -2.46
N LYS A 6 -8.75 13.25 -2.08
CA LYS A 6 -8.95 14.70 -1.92
C LYS A 6 -8.50 15.43 -3.18
N ASN A 7 -9.52 15.79 -3.96
CA ASN A 7 -9.59 16.94 -4.86
C ASN A 7 -8.54 17.01 -5.97
N PHE A 8 -8.75 16.25 -7.05
CA PHE A 8 -8.43 16.74 -8.40
C PHE A 8 -9.62 17.55 -8.93
N SER A 9 -9.92 18.68 -8.28
CA SER A 9 -10.51 19.82 -8.99
C SER A 9 -9.38 20.81 -9.27
N LYS A 10 -8.36 20.32 -10.00
CA LYS A 10 -7.51 21.21 -10.81
C LYS A 10 -8.36 21.53 -12.02
N MET A 11 -8.51 22.82 -12.36
CA MET A 11 -9.25 23.27 -13.56
C MET A 11 -9.01 22.28 -14.70
N ALA A 12 -10.08 21.62 -15.15
CA ALA A 12 -10.00 20.69 -16.26
C ALA A 12 -9.36 21.41 -17.45
N LEU A 13 -8.53 20.70 -18.21
CA LEU A 13 -7.98 21.28 -19.44
C LEU A 13 -9.15 21.69 -20.35
N PRO A 14 -9.10 22.89 -20.98
CA PRO A 14 -10.08 23.24 -22.00
C PRO A 14 -10.06 22.22 -23.15
N ALA A 15 -11.18 22.04 -23.84
CA ALA A 15 -11.34 21.01 -24.87
C ALA A 15 -10.28 21.05 -25.98
N ARG A 16 -9.77 22.24 -26.30
CA ARG A 16 -8.68 22.46 -27.26
C ARG A 16 -7.35 21.81 -26.83
N TYR A 17 -7.14 21.64 -25.53
CA TYR A 17 -5.93 21.08 -24.93
C TYR A 17 -6.09 19.62 -24.53
N LEU A 18 -7.29 19.03 -24.67
CA LEU A 18 -7.52 17.60 -24.45
C LEU A 18 -6.89 16.75 -25.57
N PRO A 19 -6.55 15.48 -25.30
CA PRO A 19 -6.00 14.59 -26.31
C PRO A 19 -7.00 14.36 -27.46
N PRO A 20 -6.52 14.10 -28.69
CA PRO A 20 -7.34 13.61 -29.77
C PRO A 20 -8.12 12.35 -29.37
N VAL A 21 -9.36 12.21 -29.84
CA VAL A 21 -10.24 11.09 -29.50
C VAL A 21 -10.08 9.97 -30.52
N HIS A 22 -9.72 8.78 -30.04
CA HIS A 22 -9.49 7.57 -30.84
C HIS A 22 -10.18 6.36 -30.19
N ARG A 23 -11.52 6.36 -30.22
CA ARG A 23 -12.36 5.34 -29.57
C ARG A 23 -12.08 3.93 -30.08
N GLY A 24 -12.00 2.97 -29.16
CA GLY A 24 -11.97 1.55 -29.46
C GLY A 24 -10.59 0.96 -29.76
N ILE A 25 -9.50 1.75 -29.71
CA ILE A 25 -8.16 1.17 -29.85
C ILE A 25 -7.83 0.27 -28.66
N THR A 26 -7.23 -0.88 -28.92
CA THR A 26 -6.87 -1.89 -27.90
C THR A 26 -5.36 -2.02 -27.71
N GLN A 27 -4.57 -1.44 -28.61
CA GLN A 27 -3.12 -1.37 -28.56
C GLN A 27 -2.71 0.10 -28.45
N LEU A 28 -1.75 0.39 -27.56
CA LEU A 28 -1.30 1.76 -27.35
C LEU A 28 -0.40 2.23 -28.49
N ASP A 29 -0.90 3.14 -29.31
CA ASP A 29 -0.09 3.95 -30.22
C ASP A 29 0.07 5.36 -29.64
N LYS A 30 1.29 5.73 -29.24
CA LYS A 30 1.54 7.04 -28.62
C LYS A 30 1.39 8.21 -29.59
N SER A 31 1.54 7.96 -30.90
CA SER A 31 1.53 9.02 -31.92
C SER A 31 0.14 9.64 -32.12
N VAL A 32 -0.92 8.92 -31.77
CA VAL A 32 -2.31 9.42 -31.88
C VAL A 32 -2.63 10.47 -30.81
N PHE A 33 -1.78 10.61 -29.78
CA PHE A 33 -1.94 11.62 -28.73
C PHE A 33 -1.17 12.90 -29.03
N THR A 34 -0.93 13.22 -30.30
CA THR A 34 -0.27 14.47 -30.69
C THR A 34 -1.28 15.51 -31.13
N ARG A 35 -1.18 16.72 -30.57
CA ARG A 35 -2.02 17.86 -30.93
C ARG A 35 -1.17 19.14 -31.05
N SER A 36 -1.24 19.79 -32.22
CA SER A 36 -0.63 21.10 -32.44
C SER A 36 -1.62 22.21 -32.10
N ILE A 37 -1.23 23.11 -31.21
CA ILE A 37 -2.02 24.27 -30.78
C ILE A 37 -1.41 25.53 -31.38
N PRO A 38 -2.08 26.18 -32.36
CA PRO A 38 -1.61 27.46 -32.87
C PRO A 38 -1.78 28.55 -31.81
N LEU A 39 -0.67 29.18 -31.46
CA LEU A 39 -0.52 30.26 -30.50
C LEU A 39 0.36 31.35 -31.10
N VAL A 40 0.50 32.44 -30.37
CA VAL A 40 1.45 33.50 -30.70
C VAL A 40 2.46 33.64 -29.60
N VAL A 41 3.73 33.76 -29.99
CA VAL A 41 4.84 33.99 -29.05
C VAL A 41 5.44 35.37 -29.27
N VAL A 42 5.74 36.04 -28.16
CA VAL A 42 6.47 37.30 -28.13
C VAL A 42 7.88 37.04 -27.59
N SER A 43 8.87 37.48 -28.35
CA SER A 43 10.28 37.45 -27.94
C SER A 43 10.79 38.87 -27.77
N PHE A 44 11.69 39.07 -26.81
CA PHE A 44 12.24 40.39 -26.48
C PHE A 44 13.74 40.39 -26.73
N PRO A 45 14.31 41.45 -27.35
CA PRO A 45 15.75 41.61 -27.47
C PRO A 45 16.46 41.61 -26.10
N ASP A 46 15.85 42.25 -25.10
CA ASP A 46 16.29 42.19 -23.71
C ASP A 46 15.49 41.11 -22.93
N PRO A 47 16.12 40.01 -22.50
CA PRO A 47 15.44 38.94 -21.76
C PRO A 47 14.78 39.39 -20.45
N ARG A 48 15.18 40.53 -19.86
CA ARG A 48 14.56 41.07 -18.64
C ARG A 48 13.09 41.44 -18.89
N ASN A 49 12.75 41.84 -20.11
CA ASN A 49 11.40 42.24 -20.50
C ASN A 49 10.41 41.07 -20.50
N ILE A 50 10.86 39.81 -20.62
CA ILE A 50 10.01 38.62 -20.41
C ILE A 50 9.36 38.64 -19.02
N SER A 51 10.16 38.92 -17.98
CA SER A 51 9.67 38.95 -16.61
C SER A 51 8.81 40.18 -16.33
N VAL A 52 9.15 41.32 -16.93
CA VAL A 52 8.37 42.56 -16.79
C VAL A 52 7.00 42.37 -17.45
N PHE A 53 6.98 41.89 -18.69
CA PHE A 53 5.76 41.65 -19.45
C PHE A 53 4.83 40.67 -18.73
N SER A 54 5.35 39.50 -18.32
CA SER A 54 4.55 38.47 -17.66
C SER A 54 3.97 38.92 -16.31
N LYS A 55 4.62 39.88 -15.62
CA LYS A 55 4.13 40.44 -14.35
C LYS A 55 3.12 41.55 -14.56
N ARG A 56 3.35 42.43 -15.53
CA ARG A 56 2.53 43.62 -15.81
C ARG A 56 1.27 43.27 -16.61
N PHE A 57 1.41 42.42 -17.63
CA PHE A 57 0.34 42.06 -18.58
C PHE A 57 -0.13 40.64 -18.35
N LYS A 58 -0.53 40.41 -17.12
CA LYS A 58 -0.92 39.12 -16.57
C LYS A 58 -2.08 38.45 -17.32
N ASP A 59 -2.95 39.23 -17.95
CA ASP A 59 -4.13 38.75 -18.69
C ASP A 59 -3.85 38.60 -20.19
N GLU A 60 -2.68 39.03 -20.65
CA GLU A 60 -2.23 38.91 -22.04
C GLU A 60 -1.38 37.65 -22.28
N ILE A 61 -0.97 36.96 -21.21
CA ILE A 61 -0.17 35.73 -21.29
C ILE A 61 -1.05 34.48 -21.26
N LEU A 62 -0.53 33.38 -21.80
CA LEU A 62 -1.20 32.09 -21.77
C LEU A 62 -1.41 31.60 -20.33
N ARG A 63 -2.64 31.29 -19.96
CA ARG A 63 -3.00 30.73 -18.64
C ARG A 63 -3.72 29.41 -18.78
N VAL A 64 -2.98 28.41 -19.22
CA VAL A 64 -3.48 27.04 -19.35
C VAL A 64 -2.76 26.13 -18.36
N PRO A 65 -3.48 25.31 -17.56
CA PRO A 65 -2.85 24.37 -16.63
C PRO A 65 -1.82 23.49 -17.33
N ARG A 66 -0.65 23.29 -16.70
CA ARG A 66 0.50 22.51 -17.20
C ARG A 66 1.20 23.05 -18.46
N VAL A 67 0.67 24.06 -19.14
CA VAL A 67 1.36 24.70 -20.26
C VAL A 67 2.14 25.91 -19.73
N PRO A 68 3.48 25.93 -19.84
CA PRO A 68 4.25 27.09 -19.44
C PRO A 68 3.98 28.24 -20.40
N HIS A 69 3.73 29.44 -19.87
CA HIS A 69 3.61 30.66 -20.67
C HIS A 69 4.95 31.18 -21.18
N VAL A 70 6.08 30.66 -20.68
CA VAL A 70 7.42 30.96 -21.21
C VAL A 70 8.00 29.71 -21.86
N VAL A 71 8.35 29.82 -23.14
CA VAL A 71 8.86 28.70 -23.95
C VAL A 71 10.25 29.01 -24.49
N ARG A 72 10.96 27.94 -24.89
CA ARG A 72 12.23 28.04 -25.61
C ARG A 72 11.93 28.17 -27.10
N LEU A 73 12.64 29.06 -27.78
CA LEU A 73 12.53 29.26 -29.22
C LEU A 73 13.58 28.43 -29.94
N VAL A 74 13.14 27.69 -30.96
CA VAL A 74 13.91 26.65 -31.66
C VAL A 74 15.10 27.24 -32.45
N ASP A 75 15.11 28.55 -32.69
CA ASP A 75 16.21 29.28 -33.33
C ASP A 75 17.47 29.39 -32.43
N SER A 76 17.49 28.76 -31.25
CA SER A 76 18.68 28.69 -30.40
C SER A 76 19.61 27.57 -30.88
N PRO A 77 20.93 27.80 -31.05
CA PRO A 77 21.84 26.73 -31.41
C PRO A 77 21.73 25.57 -30.42
N ALA A 78 21.64 24.35 -30.94
CA ALA A 78 21.58 23.13 -30.14
C ALA A 78 22.72 23.12 -29.10
N ARG A 79 22.42 22.61 -27.90
CA ARG A 79 23.41 22.42 -26.83
C ARG A 79 24.66 21.74 -27.42
N VAL A 80 25.82 22.37 -27.22
CA VAL A 80 27.11 21.70 -27.40
C VAL A 80 27.16 20.53 -26.42
N ASP A 81 27.32 19.31 -26.92
CA ASP A 81 27.43 18.09 -26.13
C ASP A 81 28.57 18.22 -25.10
N GLY A 82 28.30 17.88 -23.82
CA GLY A 82 29.37 17.73 -22.81
C GLY A 82 29.09 18.18 -21.37
N LEU A 83 27.94 18.80 -21.05
CA LEU A 83 27.63 19.22 -19.67
C LEU A 83 26.58 18.33 -18.98
N PRO A 84 26.77 17.97 -17.69
CA PRO A 84 25.87 17.06 -16.99
C PRO A 84 24.47 17.67 -16.80
N PRO A 85 23.40 16.86 -16.82
CA PRO A 85 22.04 17.35 -16.76
C PRO A 85 21.71 17.94 -15.38
N LEU A 86 21.28 19.21 -15.35
CA LEU A 86 20.75 19.85 -14.15
C LEU A 86 19.44 19.17 -13.71
N LYS A 87 19.40 18.70 -12.46
CA LYS A 87 18.19 18.18 -11.80
C LYS A 87 17.16 19.31 -11.67
N LYS A 88 15.97 19.10 -12.24
CA LYS A 88 14.80 20.01 -12.34
C LYS A 88 15.06 21.29 -13.17
N GLN A 89 14.76 21.21 -14.46
CA GLN A 89 14.73 22.36 -15.36
C GLN A 89 13.49 23.24 -15.07
N MET A 90 13.67 24.32 -14.31
CA MET A 90 12.85 25.51 -14.52
C MET A 90 13.47 26.29 -15.67
N VAL A 91 12.71 26.50 -16.74
CA VAL A 91 13.14 27.21 -17.97
C VAL A 91 13.64 28.64 -17.66
N ALA A 92 13.28 29.20 -16.51
CA ALA A 92 13.65 30.56 -16.08
C ALA A 92 15.17 30.81 -16.02
N ASN A 93 16.02 29.84 -15.68
CA ASN A 93 17.42 30.12 -15.27
C ASN A 93 18.51 29.92 -16.34
N ASP A 94 18.16 29.56 -17.59
CA ASP A 94 19.15 29.34 -18.66
C ASP A 94 19.28 30.59 -19.55
N ASN A 95 20.30 31.43 -19.35
CA ASN A 95 20.49 32.69 -20.09
C ASN A 95 21.06 32.51 -21.52
N HIS A 96 21.38 31.28 -21.94
CA HIS A 96 21.98 31.00 -23.25
C HIS A 96 20.96 30.49 -24.29
N VAL A 97 19.66 30.53 -23.97
CA VAL A 97 18.58 30.04 -24.84
C VAL A 97 17.61 31.18 -25.12
N ALA A 98 17.29 31.42 -26.39
CA ALA A 98 16.25 32.36 -26.78
C ALA A 98 14.90 31.90 -26.24
N LYS A 99 14.20 32.78 -25.54
CA LYS A 99 12.91 32.50 -24.88
C LYS A 99 11.85 33.46 -25.39
N GLY A 100 10.60 33.02 -25.31
CA GLY A 100 9.45 33.85 -25.63
C GLY A 100 8.29 33.62 -24.66
N VAL A 101 7.40 34.60 -24.58
CA VAL A 101 6.16 34.55 -23.82
C VAL A 101 5.00 34.20 -24.77
N LEU A 102 4.29 33.11 -24.48
CA LEU A 102 3.05 32.77 -25.16
C LEU A 102 1.94 33.72 -24.74
N LEU A 103 1.24 34.27 -25.72
CA LEU A 103 0.08 35.12 -25.50
C LEU A 103 -1.15 34.28 -25.11
N LYS A 104 -2.17 34.95 -24.57
CA LYS A 104 -3.44 34.36 -24.14
C LYS A 104 -4.08 33.51 -25.24
N ASP A 105 -4.83 32.48 -24.83
CA ASP A 105 -5.36 31.44 -25.73
C ASP A 105 -6.26 31.98 -26.86
N SER A 106 -6.85 33.18 -26.73
CA SER A 106 -7.68 33.79 -27.78
C SER A 106 -6.89 34.30 -28.99
N VAL A 107 -5.56 34.48 -28.85
CA VAL A 107 -4.67 35.00 -29.91
C VAL A 107 -4.03 33.82 -30.63
N HIS A 108 -4.42 33.59 -31.88
CA HIS A 108 -4.00 32.40 -32.63
C HIS A 108 -3.00 32.70 -33.75
N ARG A 109 -3.00 33.92 -34.27
CA ARG A 109 -2.07 34.39 -35.32
C ARG A 109 -1.53 35.78 -35.00
N VAL A 110 -0.36 36.11 -35.54
CA VAL A 110 0.28 37.43 -35.36
C VAL A 110 -0.66 38.58 -35.75
N GLU A 111 -1.48 38.39 -36.78
CA GLU A 111 -2.45 39.39 -37.26
C GLU A 111 -3.48 39.80 -36.18
N ASP A 112 -3.80 38.89 -35.27
CA ASP A 112 -4.80 39.09 -34.22
C ASP A 112 -4.28 39.99 -33.09
N VAL A 113 -2.95 40.14 -32.96
CA VAL A 113 -2.28 40.76 -31.81
C VAL A 113 -2.72 42.21 -31.64
N LYS A 114 -2.77 42.98 -32.74
CA LYS A 114 -3.17 44.40 -32.70
C LYS A 114 -4.62 44.61 -32.28
N GLN A 115 -5.49 43.63 -32.52
CA GLN A 115 -6.92 43.73 -32.22
C GLN A 115 -7.26 43.16 -30.84
N GLN A 116 -6.45 42.22 -30.34
CA GLN A 116 -6.78 41.46 -29.14
C GLN A 116 -5.98 41.86 -27.89
N LEU A 117 -4.81 42.49 -28.01
CA LEU A 117 -4.04 42.97 -26.85
C LEU A 117 -4.53 44.35 -26.42
N SER A 118 -4.43 44.65 -25.13
CA SER A 118 -4.63 46.01 -24.60
C SER A 118 -3.66 47.01 -25.21
N ALA A 119 -4.09 48.28 -25.32
CA ALA A 119 -3.26 49.36 -25.87
C ALA A 119 -1.93 49.50 -25.11
N ASP A 120 -1.95 49.36 -23.77
CA ASP A 120 -0.76 49.40 -22.93
C ASP A 120 0.21 48.24 -23.22
N ALA A 121 -0.31 47.04 -23.48
CA ALA A 121 0.52 45.89 -23.83
C ALA A 121 1.17 46.11 -25.20
N GLN A 122 0.40 46.58 -26.19
CA GLN A 122 0.92 46.88 -27.53
C GLN A 122 2.02 47.96 -27.48
N ALA A 123 1.77 49.07 -26.78
CA ALA A 123 2.76 50.13 -26.61
C ALA A 123 4.05 49.61 -25.96
N PHE A 124 3.94 48.73 -24.96
CA PHE A 124 5.10 48.10 -24.34
C PHE A 124 5.87 47.17 -25.30
N LEU A 125 5.16 46.42 -26.15
CA LEU A 125 5.81 45.58 -27.16
C LEU A 125 6.62 46.42 -28.15
N ASP A 126 6.05 47.53 -28.62
CA ASP A 126 6.71 48.46 -29.55
C ASP A 126 7.92 49.16 -28.89
N GLU A 127 7.76 49.67 -27.65
CA GLU A 127 8.83 50.31 -26.87
C GLU A 127 10.02 49.37 -26.64
N CYS A 128 9.73 48.09 -26.37
CA CYS A 128 10.76 47.09 -26.12
C CYS A 128 11.37 46.48 -27.38
N GLY A 129 10.91 46.86 -28.59
CA GLY A 129 11.32 46.26 -29.85
C GLY A 129 11.03 44.75 -29.90
N ALA A 130 9.90 44.32 -29.34
CA ALA A 130 9.54 42.91 -29.26
C ALA A 130 9.22 42.32 -30.64
N ALA A 131 9.65 41.08 -30.88
CA ALA A 131 9.32 40.34 -32.10
C ALA A 131 8.20 39.35 -31.82
N VAL A 132 7.13 39.45 -32.59
CA VAL A 132 5.92 38.62 -32.48
C VAL A 132 5.86 37.62 -33.63
N ARG A 133 5.60 36.35 -33.33
CA ARG A 133 5.63 35.25 -34.33
C ARG A 133 4.53 34.24 -34.05
N ASP A 134 4.03 33.60 -35.11
CA ASP A 134 3.19 32.42 -34.99
C ASP A 134 3.98 31.29 -34.33
N TYR A 135 3.33 30.55 -33.45
CA TYR A 135 3.96 29.50 -32.66
C TYR A 135 3.03 28.28 -32.53
N ASN A 136 3.50 27.13 -32.99
CA ASN A 136 2.77 25.88 -32.83
C ASN A 136 3.26 25.14 -31.57
N TYR A 137 2.44 25.14 -30.53
CA TYR A 137 2.73 24.38 -29.31
C TYR A 137 2.26 22.94 -29.47
N THR A 138 3.19 21.99 -29.44
CA THR A 138 2.86 20.56 -29.57
C THR A 138 2.61 19.94 -28.20
N LEU A 139 1.41 19.39 -28.01
CA LEU A 139 1.07 18.49 -26.92
C LEU A 139 1.23 17.06 -27.44
N ASP A 140 1.88 16.21 -26.66
CA ASP A 140 2.10 14.81 -27.00
C ASP A 140 1.64 13.89 -25.88
N TYR A 141 1.82 12.58 -26.07
CA TYR A 141 1.49 11.58 -25.07
C TYR A 141 2.05 11.93 -23.68
N GLU A 142 3.28 12.43 -23.57
CA GLU A 142 3.93 12.72 -22.29
C GLU A 142 3.25 13.84 -21.50
N PHE A 143 2.65 14.82 -22.19
CA PHE A 143 1.87 15.90 -21.57
C PHE A 143 0.61 15.41 -20.84
N TYR A 144 -0.09 14.45 -21.43
CA TYR A 144 -1.39 13.98 -20.95
C TYR A 144 -1.29 13.10 -19.69
N HIS A 145 -2.27 13.25 -18.80
CA HIS A 145 -2.44 12.35 -17.67
C HIS A 145 -3.08 11.04 -18.10
N ALA A 146 -2.89 9.99 -17.30
CA ALA A 146 -3.42 8.65 -17.59
C ALA A 146 -4.94 8.67 -17.80
N ASP A 147 -5.68 9.40 -16.97
CA ASP A 147 -7.14 9.48 -17.08
C ASP A 147 -7.58 10.18 -18.37
N GLU A 148 -6.86 11.23 -18.81
CA GLU A 148 -7.13 11.94 -20.07
C GLU A 148 -6.90 11.04 -21.28
N ILE A 149 -5.80 10.28 -21.27
CA ILE A 149 -5.48 9.29 -22.30
C ILE A 149 -6.56 8.23 -22.37
N LEU A 150 -6.86 7.55 -21.25
CA LEU A 150 -7.84 6.47 -21.20
C LEU A 150 -9.24 6.96 -21.60
N ARG A 151 -9.65 8.15 -21.16
CA ARG A 151 -10.91 8.79 -21.55
C ARG A 151 -11.00 9.20 -23.02
N SER A 152 -9.90 9.20 -23.77
CA SER A 152 -9.91 9.50 -25.21
C SER A 152 -9.95 8.26 -26.10
N VAL A 153 -9.67 7.08 -25.53
CA VAL A 153 -9.53 5.82 -26.29
C VAL A 153 -10.53 4.75 -25.90
N LEU A 154 -10.98 4.73 -24.64
CA LEU A 154 -12.00 3.79 -24.21
C LEU A 154 -13.35 4.13 -24.87
N PRO A 155 -14.19 3.13 -25.17
CA PRO A 155 -15.57 3.32 -25.63
C PRO A 155 -16.37 4.29 -24.75
N GLU A 156 -17.34 4.99 -25.33
CA GLU A 156 -18.10 6.04 -24.65
C GLU A 156 -18.91 5.49 -23.47
N GLU A 157 -19.43 4.27 -23.62
CA GLU A 157 -20.16 3.53 -22.59
C GLU A 157 -19.33 3.23 -21.32
N PHE A 158 -18.00 3.32 -21.39
CA PHE A 158 -17.11 3.02 -20.27
C PHE A 158 -16.45 4.25 -19.63
N LEU A 159 -16.81 5.48 -20.05
CA LEU A 159 -16.15 6.71 -19.57
C LEU A 159 -16.40 7.04 -18.10
N ASP A 160 -17.51 6.57 -17.54
CA ASP A 160 -17.82 6.70 -16.11
C ASP A 160 -17.06 5.67 -15.26
N GLU A 161 -16.47 4.65 -15.90
CA GLU A 161 -15.81 3.51 -15.24
C GLU A 161 -14.32 3.43 -15.54
N VAL A 162 -13.70 4.52 -16.02
CA VAL A 162 -12.28 4.53 -16.37
C VAL A 162 -11.41 4.16 -15.16
N PRO A 163 -10.59 3.10 -15.26
CA PRO A 163 -9.75 2.62 -14.15
C PRO A 163 -8.56 3.56 -13.96
N SER A 164 -8.81 4.71 -13.33
CA SER A 164 -7.81 5.74 -13.04
C SER A 164 -7.11 5.52 -11.69
N GLY A 165 -7.68 4.69 -10.82
CA GLY A 165 -7.11 4.30 -9.54
C GLY A 165 -6.60 2.87 -9.55
N PHE A 166 -5.42 2.66 -8.97
CA PHE A 166 -4.83 1.33 -8.74
C PHE A 166 -4.28 1.25 -7.32
N THR A 167 -4.01 0.03 -6.85
CA THR A 167 -3.27 -0.17 -5.60
C THR A 167 -1.87 -0.67 -5.92
N ALA A 168 -0.86 0.03 -5.40
CA ALA A 168 0.54 -0.38 -5.56
C ALA A 168 0.96 -1.31 -4.42
N THR A 169 1.67 -2.38 -4.76
CA THR A 169 2.45 -3.19 -3.84
C THR A 169 3.89 -3.26 -4.36
N GLY A 170 4.82 -2.51 -3.76
CA GLY A 170 6.19 -2.37 -4.28
C GLY A 170 6.15 -1.73 -5.65
N HIS A 171 6.82 -2.35 -6.62
CA HIS A 171 6.81 -1.93 -8.02
C HIS A 171 5.62 -2.49 -8.82
N VAL A 172 4.74 -3.30 -8.21
CA VAL A 172 3.59 -3.90 -8.88
C VAL A 172 2.34 -3.05 -8.64
N ALA A 173 1.72 -2.55 -9.70
CA ALA A 173 0.38 -1.97 -9.65
C ALA A 173 -0.66 -3.05 -9.94
N HIS A 174 -1.68 -3.18 -9.09
CA HIS A 174 -2.82 -4.03 -9.39
C HIS A 174 -4.09 -3.21 -9.60
N VAL A 175 -4.84 -3.61 -10.63
CA VAL A 175 -6.17 -3.13 -10.96
C VAL A 175 -7.15 -4.30 -10.87
N ASN A 176 -8.44 -3.98 -10.75
CA ASN A 176 -9.53 -4.95 -10.84
C ASN A 176 -10.36 -4.55 -12.05
N LEU A 177 -10.03 -5.10 -13.22
CA LEU A 177 -10.75 -4.78 -14.45
C LEU A 177 -12.07 -5.55 -14.52
N ARG A 178 -13.15 -4.83 -14.79
CA ARG A 178 -14.43 -5.45 -15.14
C ARG A 178 -14.29 -6.21 -16.46
N THR A 179 -15.15 -7.22 -16.67
CA THR A 179 -15.09 -8.11 -17.83
C THR A 179 -15.09 -7.36 -19.15
N GLU A 180 -15.87 -6.29 -19.23
CA GLU A 180 -16.06 -5.42 -20.40
C GLU A 180 -14.78 -4.63 -20.76
N LEU A 181 -13.94 -4.34 -19.75
CA LEU A 181 -12.67 -3.62 -19.93
C LEU A 181 -11.47 -4.53 -20.19
N LYS A 182 -11.61 -5.85 -20.01
CA LYS A 182 -10.52 -6.82 -20.24
C LYS A 182 -9.92 -6.77 -21.66
N PRO A 183 -10.70 -6.57 -22.74
CA PRO A 183 -10.14 -6.39 -24.09
C PRO A 183 -9.17 -5.19 -24.21
N TYR A 184 -9.29 -4.20 -23.33
CA TYR A 184 -8.42 -3.01 -23.28
C TYR A 184 -7.31 -3.14 -22.23
N GLY A 185 -7.18 -4.30 -21.58
CA GLY A 185 -6.31 -4.50 -20.42
C GLY A 185 -4.84 -4.17 -20.70
N SER A 186 -4.29 -4.58 -21.84
CA SER A 186 -2.91 -4.26 -22.22
C SER A 186 -2.68 -2.77 -22.43
N LEU A 187 -3.62 -2.07 -23.08
CA LEU A 187 -3.57 -0.62 -23.24
C LEU A 187 -3.63 0.09 -21.88
N ILE A 188 -4.59 -0.29 -21.03
CA ILE A 188 -4.73 0.28 -19.68
C ILE A 188 -3.46 0.06 -18.87
N GLY A 189 -2.93 -1.17 -18.89
CA GLY A 189 -1.69 -1.53 -18.23
C GLY A 189 -0.51 -0.68 -18.69
N GLN A 190 -0.34 -0.51 -20.00
CA GLN A 190 0.77 0.25 -20.55
C GLN A 190 0.68 1.75 -20.21
N VAL A 191 -0.52 2.33 -20.22
CA VAL A 191 -0.73 3.73 -19.80
C VAL A 191 -0.41 3.91 -18.31
N ILE A 192 -0.85 2.98 -17.45
CA ILE A 192 -0.49 3.01 -16.02
C ILE A 192 1.03 2.91 -15.84
N LEU A 193 1.67 1.98 -16.54
CA LEU A 193 3.12 1.77 -16.46
C LEU A 193 3.90 3.04 -16.87
N ASP A 194 3.60 3.59 -18.05
CA ASP A 194 4.28 4.77 -18.58
C ASP A 194 4.14 6.00 -17.67
N LYS A 195 2.96 6.18 -17.07
CA LYS A 195 2.63 7.35 -16.24
C LYS A 195 3.09 7.24 -14.80
N ASN A 196 3.64 6.10 -14.38
CA ASN A 196 4.05 5.87 -13.00
C ASN A 196 5.46 5.28 -12.92
N ARG A 197 6.48 6.14 -12.77
CA ARG A 197 7.91 5.75 -12.76
C ARG A 197 8.34 4.74 -11.69
N GLN A 198 7.54 4.54 -10.64
CA GLN A 198 7.83 3.58 -9.57
C GLN A 198 7.26 2.19 -9.86
N ILE A 199 6.40 2.08 -10.88
CA ILE A 199 5.74 0.84 -11.27
C ILE A 199 6.55 0.22 -12.40
N GLU A 200 6.85 -1.06 -12.27
CA GLU A 200 7.56 -1.86 -13.28
C GLU A 200 6.67 -2.96 -13.88
N THR A 201 5.57 -3.29 -13.19
CA THR A 201 4.62 -4.35 -13.56
C THR A 201 3.20 -3.90 -13.26
N VAL A 202 2.28 -4.09 -14.19
CA VAL A 202 0.84 -3.87 -13.98
C VAL A 202 0.10 -5.18 -14.14
N VAL A 203 -0.74 -5.53 -13.18
CA VAL A 203 -1.52 -6.78 -13.19
C VAL A 203 -3.01 -6.52 -13.02
N ASP A 204 -3.82 -7.37 -13.65
CA ASP A 204 -5.24 -7.54 -13.33
C ASP A 204 -5.38 -8.63 -12.27
N LYS A 205 -6.01 -8.27 -11.16
CA LYS A 205 -6.28 -9.18 -10.04
C LYS A 205 -7.63 -9.83 -10.27
N VAL A 206 -7.62 -11.12 -10.61
CA VAL A 206 -8.86 -11.87 -10.83
C VAL A 206 -9.60 -12.06 -9.50
N ASP A 207 -10.91 -11.79 -9.46
CA ASP A 207 -11.69 -11.67 -8.21
C ASP A 207 -11.82 -12.96 -7.38
N ALA A 208 -11.51 -14.13 -7.94
CA ALA A 208 -11.58 -15.39 -7.22
C ALA A 208 -10.33 -15.61 -6.35
N ILE A 209 -10.51 -15.65 -5.02
CA ILE A 209 -9.53 -16.24 -4.11
C ILE A 209 -9.54 -17.75 -4.39
N ALA A 210 -8.62 -18.20 -5.23
CA ALA A 210 -8.69 -19.53 -5.85
C ALA A 210 -8.11 -20.66 -4.99
N SER A 211 -7.53 -20.37 -3.82
CA SER A 211 -6.75 -21.37 -3.07
C SER A 211 -6.91 -21.30 -1.55
N GLN A 212 -6.65 -22.43 -0.87
CA GLN A 212 -6.50 -22.52 0.58
C GLN A 212 -5.42 -21.56 1.13
N PHE A 213 -4.46 -21.17 0.28
CA PHE A 213 -3.39 -20.23 0.59
C PHE A 213 -3.76 -18.77 0.36
N ARG A 214 -5.02 -18.49 -0.01
CA ARG A 214 -5.56 -17.14 -0.17
C ARG A 214 -4.83 -16.30 -1.23
N THR A 215 -4.24 -16.97 -2.22
CA THR A 215 -3.53 -16.34 -3.34
C THR A 215 -4.52 -15.89 -4.42
N PHE A 216 -4.12 -14.88 -5.20
CA PHE A 216 -4.88 -14.37 -6.33
C PHE A 216 -4.16 -14.71 -7.62
N GLN A 217 -4.90 -15.15 -8.63
CA GLN A 217 -4.34 -15.20 -9.99
C GLN A 217 -4.14 -13.76 -10.48
N MET A 218 -2.93 -13.50 -10.96
CA MET A 218 -2.50 -12.21 -11.46
C MET A 218 -2.21 -12.34 -12.95
N ASN A 219 -2.95 -11.60 -13.77
CA ASN A 219 -2.68 -11.52 -15.20
C ASN A 219 -1.82 -10.28 -15.46
N VAL A 220 -0.60 -10.45 -15.97
CA VAL A 220 0.27 -9.32 -16.32
C VAL A 220 -0.32 -8.58 -17.52
N LEU A 221 -0.67 -7.31 -17.32
CA LEU A 221 -1.21 -6.43 -18.35
C LEU A 221 -0.10 -5.69 -19.09
N ALA A 222 0.95 -5.26 -18.37
CA ALA A 222 2.10 -4.56 -18.92
C ALA A 222 3.33 -4.67 -18.01
N GLY A 223 4.52 -4.44 -18.58
CA GLY A 223 5.78 -4.45 -17.85
C GLY A 223 6.43 -5.82 -17.75
N ARG A 224 7.40 -5.95 -16.85
CA ARG A 224 8.13 -7.22 -16.66
C ARG A 224 7.26 -8.19 -15.85
N PRO A 225 7.28 -9.51 -16.10
CA PRO A 225 6.54 -10.48 -15.30
C PRO A 225 7.24 -10.76 -13.95
N ASP A 226 7.71 -9.71 -13.27
CA ASP A 226 8.25 -9.78 -11.91
C ASP A 226 7.15 -9.41 -10.91
N LEU A 227 6.86 -10.33 -10.01
CA LEU A 227 5.87 -10.19 -8.94
C LEU A 227 6.52 -10.29 -7.56
N VAL A 228 7.86 -10.35 -7.49
CA VAL A 228 8.61 -10.32 -6.22
C VAL A 228 8.73 -8.88 -5.75
N VAL A 229 7.86 -8.50 -4.83
CA VAL A 229 7.75 -7.14 -4.32
C VAL A 229 8.52 -6.98 -3.00
N SER A 230 8.96 -5.75 -2.74
CA SER A 230 9.49 -5.35 -1.44
C SER A 230 8.60 -4.26 -0.83
N GLN A 231 8.25 -4.43 0.44
CA GLN A 231 7.39 -3.55 1.20
C GLN A 231 8.07 -3.09 2.47
N ARG A 232 7.79 -1.84 2.86
CA ARG A 232 8.28 -1.28 4.12
C ARG A 232 7.12 -0.93 5.02
N GLU A 233 7.08 -1.56 6.17
CA GLU A 233 6.05 -1.36 7.18
C GLU A 233 6.67 -1.48 8.58
N SER A 234 6.32 -0.58 9.51
CA SER A 234 6.78 -0.67 10.91
C SER A 234 8.31 -0.80 11.07
N ASN A 235 9.07 -0.02 10.27
CA ASN A 235 10.54 -0.07 10.18
C ASN A 235 11.12 -1.45 9.78
N CYS A 236 10.29 -2.33 9.23
CA CYS A 236 10.68 -3.64 8.72
C CYS A 236 10.55 -3.66 7.19
N THR A 237 11.34 -4.51 6.54
CA THR A 237 11.27 -4.72 5.09
C THR A 237 10.79 -6.15 4.82
N PHE A 238 9.76 -6.31 4.00
CA PHE A 238 9.14 -7.58 3.65
C PHE A 238 9.30 -7.80 2.16
N THR A 239 9.95 -8.88 1.77
CA THR A 239 10.08 -9.31 0.38
C THR A 239 9.26 -10.57 0.18
N PHE A 240 8.47 -10.61 -0.88
CA PHE A 240 7.62 -11.77 -1.22
C PHE A 240 7.13 -11.74 -2.66
N ASP A 241 6.78 -12.91 -3.19
CA ASP A 241 6.08 -13.03 -4.47
C ASP A 241 4.58 -12.78 -4.23
N PHE A 242 4.09 -11.65 -4.73
CA PHE A 242 2.72 -11.19 -4.51
C PHE A 242 1.66 -12.12 -5.13
N SER A 243 2.04 -12.99 -6.07
CA SER A 243 1.15 -14.01 -6.62
C SER A 243 1.02 -15.26 -5.74
N LYS A 244 1.99 -15.49 -4.84
CA LYS A 244 2.10 -16.73 -4.06
C LYS A 244 1.78 -16.57 -2.58
N VAL A 245 1.63 -15.33 -2.09
CA VAL A 245 1.29 -15.07 -0.69
C VAL A 245 0.17 -14.05 -0.58
N TYR A 246 -0.59 -14.12 0.51
CA TYR A 246 -1.57 -13.08 0.84
C TYR A 246 -0.88 -11.88 1.49
N TRP A 247 -1.08 -10.69 0.93
CA TRP A 247 -0.64 -9.42 1.51
C TRP A 247 -1.71 -8.33 1.34
N ASN A 248 -1.89 -7.51 2.38
CA ASN A 248 -2.82 -6.37 2.34
C ASN A 248 -2.26 -5.17 3.10
N SER A 249 -1.75 -4.18 2.36
CA SER A 249 -1.18 -2.94 2.90
C SER A 249 -2.17 -2.10 3.73
N ARG A 250 -3.48 -2.35 3.63
CA ARG A 250 -4.50 -1.64 4.41
C ARG A 250 -4.62 -2.15 5.85
N LEU A 251 -3.96 -3.25 6.20
CA LEU A 251 -3.95 -3.79 7.57
C LEU A 251 -2.82 -3.23 8.44
N HIS A 252 -1.98 -2.34 7.92
CA HIS A 252 -0.83 -1.80 8.66
C HIS A 252 -1.20 -1.22 10.04
N THR A 253 -2.27 -0.44 10.14
CA THR A 253 -2.68 0.15 11.42
C THR A 253 -3.11 -0.92 12.44
N GLU A 254 -3.64 -2.04 11.97
CA GLU A 254 -4.01 -3.17 12.83
C GLU A 254 -2.77 -3.96 13.26
N HIS A 255 -1.82 -4.17 12.35
CA HIS A 255 -0.52 -4.75 12.68
C HIS A 255 0.16 -3.94 13.79
N GLU A 256 0.24 -2.63 13.60
CA GLU A 256 0.84 -1.72 14.58
C GLU A 256 0.09 -1.73 15.92
N ARG A 257 -1.25 -1.76 15.89
CA ARG A 257 -2.08 -1.80 17.11
C ARG A 257 -1.77 -3.04 17.96
N LEU A 258 -1.77 -4.24 17.37
CA LEU A 258 -1.46 -5.45 18.14
C LEU A 258 0.01 -5.50 18.57
N VAL A 259 0.95 -5.15 17.70
CA VAL A 259 2.38 -5.13 18.04
C VAL A 259 2.67 -4.17 19.20
N ARG A 260 1.91 -3.07 19.34
CA ARG A 260 2.03 -2.15 20.48
C ARG A 260 1.62 -2.76 21.82
N LEU A 261 0.74 -3.76 21.84
CA LEU A 261 0.31 -4.46 23.07
C LEU A 261 1.40 -5.36 23.64
N PHE A 262 2.29 -5.88 22.80
CA PHE A 262 3.31 -6.83 23.23
C PHE A 262 4.47 -6.12 23.92
N GLU A 263 4.92 -6.67 25.03
CA GLU A 263 6.02 -6.13 25.83
C GLU A 263 7.34 -6.90 25.58
N PRO A 264 8.50 -6.24 25.67
CA PRO A 264 9.79 -6.91 25.52
C PRO A 264 9.93 -8.11 26.46
N GLY A 265 10.45 -9.23 25.93
CA GLY A 265 10.59 -10.48 26.69
C GLY A 265 9.33 -11.35 26.75
N GLN A 266 8.17 -10.87 26.29
CA GLN A 266 6.98 -11.71 26.18
C GLN A 266 7.10 -12.73 25.04
N LEU A 267 6.30 -13.80 25.13
CA LEU A 267 6.19 -14.82 24.10
C LEU A 267 4.84 -14.75 23.38
N VAL A 268 4.89 -14.63 22.05
CA VAL A 268 3.74 -14.54 21.16
C VAL A 268 3.73 -15.71 20.18
N ALA A 269 2.56 -16.28 19.94
CA ALA A 269 2.33 -17.22 18.85
C ALA A 269 1.55 -16.52 17.73
N ASP A 270 2.13 -16.39 16.55
CA ASP A 270 1.45 -15.92 15.34
C ASP A 270 1.02 -17.14 14.52
N VAL A 271 -0.27 -17.49 14.57
CA VAL A 271 -0.78 -18.77 14.03
C VAL A 271 -0.85 -18.77 12.50
N PHE A 272 -1.04 -17.59 11.90
CA PHE A 272 -1.21 -17.37 10.46
C PHE A 272 -0.33 -16.19 10.01
N ALA A 273 0.98 -16.36 10.20
CA ALA A 273 1.97 -15.31 10.12
C ALA A 273 2.18 -14.76 8.71
N GLY A 274 1.79 -15.48 7.65
CA GLY A 274 2.13 -15.12 6.28
C GLY A 274 3.64 -14.88 6.14
N VAL A 275 4.00 -13.67 5.70
CA VAL A 275 5.40 -13.22 5.56
C VAL A 275 5.97 -12.53 6.81
N GLY A 276 5.20 -12.49 7.90
CA GLY A 276 5.60 -12.00 9.22
C GLY A 276 5.25 -10.56 9.60
N PRO A 277 4.12 -9.94 9.17
CA PRO A 277 3.82 -8.55 9.47
C PRO A 277 3.53 -8.27 10.96
N PHE A 278 3.18 -9.27 11.77
CA PHE A 278 3.17 -9.15 13.24
C PHE A 278 4.49 -9.64 13.84
N ALA A 279 4.93 -10.84 13.45
CA ALA A 279 6.09 -11.51 14.02
C ALA A 279 7.39 -10.69 13.95
N ILE A 280 7.70 -10.11 12.79
CA ILE A 280 8.97 -9.41 12.58
C ILE A 280 8.99 -8.06 13.32
N PRO A 281 7.94 -7.20 13.25
CA PRO A 281 7.89 -5.99 14.05
C PRO A 281 7.84 -6.25 15.57
N ALA A 282 7.16 -7.30 16.03
CA ALA A 282 7.20 -7.71 17.44
C ALA A 282 8.62 -8.10 17.86
N ALA A 283 9.33 -8.88 17.06
CA ALA A 283 10.71 -9.27 17.32
C ALA A 283 11.69 -8.09 17.34
N LYS A 284 11.43 -7.02 16.57
CA LYS A 284 12.18 -5.75 16.68
C LYS A 284 12.02 -5.06 18.03
N LYS A 285 10.95 -5.35 18.77
CA LYS A 285 10.73 -4.95 20.15
C LYS A 285 11.23 -5.99 21.17
N GLU A 286 11.99 -6.99 20.72
CA GLU A 286 12.53 -8.08 21.55
C GLU A 286 11.44 -8.95 22.19
N VAL A 287 10.29 -9.03 21.52
CA VAL A 287 9.27 -10.03 21.78
C VAL A 287 9.71 -11.33 21.11
N LEU A 288 9.57 -12.45 21.80
CA LEU A 288 9.86 -13.77 21.25
C LEU A 288 8.62 -14.27 20.50
N VAL A 289 8.79 -14.77 19.29
CA VAL A 289 7.67 -15.15 18.43
C VAL A 289 7.86 -16.54 17.85
N LEU A 290 6.88 -17.42 18.08
CA LEU A 290 6.68 -18.60 17.26
C LEU A 290 5.72 -18.21 16.13
N ALA A 291 6.22 -18.18 14.89
CA ALA A 291 5.48 -17.69 13.73
C ALA A 291 5.17 -18.85 12.79
N ASN A 292 3.90 -19.13 12.55
CA ASN A 292 3.45 -20.26 11.75
C ASN A 292 2.65 -19.81 10.55
N ASP A 293 2.82 -20.47 9.41
CA ASP A 293 1.89 -20.34 8.29
C ASP A 293 1.76 -21.67 7.55
N LEU A 294 0.57 -21.99 7.05
CA LEU A 294 0.32 -23.21 6.29
C LEU A 294 0.96 -23.15 4.89
N ASN A 295 1.02 -21.96 4.28
CA ASN A 295 1.54 -21.81 2.92
C ASN A 295 3.08 -21.93 2.91
N PRO A 296 3.67 -22.91 2.20
CA PRO A 296 5.12 -23.07 2.14
C PRO A 296 5.83 -21.86 1.52
N GLU A 297 5.20 -21.12 0.61
CA GLU A 297 5.79 -19.89 0.05
C GLU A 297 5.78 -18.74 1.07
N SER A 298 4.71 -18.60 1.86
CA SER A 298 4.67 -17.67 2.99
C SER A 298 5.80 -18.00 3.97
N PHE A 299 5.96 -19.27 4.34
CA PHE A 299 7.01 -19.73 5.24
C PHE A 299 8.42 -19.48 4.69
N ARG A 300 8.65 -19.73 3.40
CA ARG A 300 9.93 -19.42 2.74
C ARG A 300 10.25 -17.93 2.87
N TYR A 301 9.31 -17.06 2.50
CA TYR A 301 9.51 -15.61 2.62
C TYR A 301 9.57 -15.12 4.06
N LEU A 302 8.86 -15.75 5.00
CA LEU A 302 8.99 -15.46 6.42
C LEU A 302 10.42 -15.68 6.89
N ARG A 303 11.06 -16.80 6.52
CA ARG A 303 12.47 -17.08 6.82
C ARG A 303 13.40 -16.02 6.22
N ASP A 304 13.21 -15.71 4.94
CA ASP A 304 14.01 -14.70 4.25
C ASP A 304 13.86 -13.33 4.92
N ASN A 305 12.64 -12.97 5.32
CA ASN A 305 12.34 -11.70 5.98
C ASN A 305 12.86 -11.65 7.42
N ILE A 306 12.87 -12.77 8.17
CA ILE A 306 13.50 -12.86 9.49
C ILE A 306 14.99 -12.50 9.38
N ALA A 307 15.69 -13.13 8.43
CA ALA A 307 17.11 -12.88 8.20
C ALA A 307 17.36 -11.45 7.70
N ALA A 308 16.58 -10.97 6.73
CA ALA A 308 16.70 -9.62 6.17
C ALA A 308 16.50 -8.54 7.24
N ASN A 309 15.60 -8.78 8.19
CA ASN A 309 15.35 -7.87 9.31
C ASN A 309 16.26 -8.13 10.51
N LYS A 310 17.12 -9.16 10.51
CA LYS A 310 18.07 -9.49 11.58
C LYS A 310 17.36 -9.76 12.91
N VAL A 311 16.32 -10.59 12.87
CA VAL A 311 15.52 -10.99 14.05
C VAL A 311 15.55 -12.51 14.29
N ASP A 312 16.55 -13.20 13.74
CA ASP A 312 16.72 -14.67 13.81
C ASP A 312 16.73 -15.22 15.23
N GLY A 313 17.22 -14.44 16.20
CA GLY A 313 17.22 -14.82 17.61
C GLY A 313 15.83 -14.82 18.24
N PHE A 314 14.91 -14.00 17.73
CA PHE A 314 13.62 -13.70 18.34
C PHE A 314 12.43 -14.34 17.63
N VAL A 315 12.60 -14.82 16.39
CA VAL A 315 11.52 -15.47 15.64
C VAL A 315 11.89 -16.91 15.30
N ARG A 316 11.00 -17.84 15.62
CA ARG A 316 11.07 -19.24 15.20
C ARG A 316 9.93 -19.53 14.22
N PRO A 317 10.24 -19.62 12.91
CA PRO A 317 9.24 -19.87 11.90
C PRO A 317 8.86 -21.37 11.87
N LYS A 318 7.59 -21.67 11.58
CA LYS A 318 7.03 -23.02 11.40
C LYS A 318 6.13 -23.06 10.16
N ASN A 319 5.98 -24.23 9.58
CA ASN A 319 5.09 -24.48 8.45
C ASN A 319 4.20 -25.68 8.78
N LEU A 320 3.19 -25.44 9.61
CA LEU A 320 2.23 -26.43 10.10
C LEU A 320 0.80 -25.96 9.83
N ASP A 321 -0.14 -26.89 9.87
CA ASP A 321 -1.55 -26.52 10.00
C ASP A 321 -1.78 -25.70 11.28
N GLY A 322 -2.64 -24.70 11.21
CA GLY A 322 -2.90 -23.80 12.34
C GLY A 322 -3.43 -24.54 13.57
N ARG A 323 -4.21 -25.61 13.38
CA ARG A 323 -4.69 -26.43 14.51
C ARG A 323 -3.53 -27.14 15.16
N GLU A 324 -2.75 -27.87 14.36
CA GLU A 324 -1.55 -28.58 14.83
C GLU A 324 -0.58 -27.64 15.56
N PHE A 325 -0.35 -26.45 15.00
CA PHE A 325 0.50 -25.44 15.61
C PHE A 325 -0.01 -25.02 16.99
N ILE A 326 -1.31 -24.73 17.14
CA ILE A 326 -1.88 -24.40 18.46
C ILE A 326 -1.72 -25.57 19.43
N ARG A 327 -1.99 -26.81 18.99
CA ARG A 327 -1.86 -27.98 19.89
C ARG A 327 -0.42 -28.19 20.34
N SER A 328 0.53 -27.99 19.44
CA SER A 328 1.94 -28.30 19.65
C SER A 328 2.76 -27.13 20.18
N SER A 329 2.20 -25.91 20.24
CA SER A 329 2.95 -24.70 20.59
C SER A 329 3.71 -24.78 21.93
N PRO A 330 3.22 -25.42 23.02
CA PRO A 330 4.01 -25.57 24.24
C PRO A 330 5.19 -26.54 24.07
N ALA A 331 5.05 -27.59 23.27
CA ALA A 331 6.17 -28.47 22.91
C ALA A 331 7.20 -27.74 22.06
N LEU A 332 6.75 -27.00 21.05
CA LEU A 332 7.63 -26.20 20.19
C LEU A 332 8.42 -25.14 20.98
N LEU A 333 7.81 -24.57 22.03
CA LEU A 333 8.50 -23.68 22.96
C LEU A 333 9.57 -24.41 23.78
N ARG A 334 9.27 -25.60 24.31
CA ARG A 334 10.27 -26.42 25.03
C ARG A 334 11.46 -26.76 24.14
N ASP A 335 11.20 -27.13 22.89
CA ASP A 335 12.25 -27.43 21.90
C ASP A 335 13.12 -26.19 21.64
N TRP A 336 12.50 -25.02 21.47
CA TRP A 336 13.24 -23.77 21.30
C TRP A 336 14.11 -23.46 22.52
N THR A 337 13.55 -23.58 23.73
CA THR A 337 14.28 -23.40 25.00
C THR A 337 15.47 -24.34 25.10
N ALA A 338 15.31 -25.63 24.76
CA ALA A 338 16.40 -26.60 24.77
C ALA A 338 17.50 -26.24 23.76
N GLN A 339 17.13 -25.80 22.56
CA GLN A 339 18.07 -25.43 21.50
C GLN A 339 18.88 -24.16 21.80
N THR A 340 18.34 -23.22 22.57
CA THR A 340 19.00 -21.93 22.86
C THR A 340 19.49 -21.80 24.30
N GLY A 341 19.42 -22.86 25.10
CA GLY A 341 19.71 -22.79 26.54
C GLY A 341 18.77 -21.81 27.27
N GLY A 342 17.56 -21.62 26.75
CA GLY A 342 16.53 -20.77 27.35
C GLY A 342 16.76 -19.26 27.23
N SER A 343 17.67 -18.80 26.37
CA SER A 343 17.88 -17.36 26.18
C SER A 343 18.26 -16.95 24.76
N VAL A 344 18.17 -15.66 24.49
CA VAL A 344 18.58 -15.00 23.25
C VAL A 344 19.52 -13.85 23.59
N THR A 345 20.67 -13.78 22.92
CA THR A 345 21.64 -12.70 23.11
C THR A 345 21.35 -11.55 22.14
N VAL A 346 21.19 -10.34 22.68
CA VAL A 346 21.03 -9.11 21.94
C VAL A 346 22.36 -8.39 21.85
N ALA A 347 22.87 -8.24 20.62
CA ALA A 347 24.07 -7.47 20.37
C ALA A 347 23.84 -5.99 20.69
N PRO A 348 24.85 -5.29 21.26
CA PRO A 348 24.73 -3.87 21.56
C PRO A 348 24.52 -3.04 20.29
N ALA A 349 23.73 -1.97 20.40
CA ALA A 349 23.44 -1.08 19.28
C ALA A 349 24.72 -0.46 18.69
N ARG A 350 24.76 -0.32 17.35
CA ARG A 350 25.91 0.25 16.61
C ARG A 350 26.11 1.72 17.02
N ARG A 351 27.34 2.08 17.36
CA ARG A 351 27.66 3.32 18.10
C ARG A 351 28.03 4.51 17.23
N ARG A 352 27.89 5.71 17.81
CA ARG A 352 28.69 6.89 17.42
C ARG A 352 30.14 6.70 17.92
N ARG A 353 31.13 7.13 17.12
CA ARG A 353 32.57 7.00 17.41
C ARG A 353 32.89 7.55 18.82
N GLY A 354 33.59 6.76 19.66
CA GLY A 354 34.25 7.26 20.89
C GLY A 354 33.77 6.71 22.24
N ALA A 355 32.68 5.92 22.31
CA ALA A 355 32.23 5.33 23.59
C ALA A 355 32.80 3.89 23.80
N PRO A 356 32.89 3.36 25.05
CA PRO A 356 33.29 1.97 25.39
C PRO A 356 32.13 0.93 25.34
N PRO A 357 32.21 -0.20 24.60
CA PRO A 357 31.07 -1.03 24.15
C PRO A 357 30.10 -1.41 25.28
N ALA A 358 28.79 -1.31 25.02
CA ALA A 358 27.78 -1.76 25.98
C ALA A 358 27.79 -3.30 26.04
N PRO A 359 27.59 -3.91 27.22
CA PRO A 359 27.51 -5.36 27.32
C PRO A 359 26.32 -5.89 26.51
N PRO A 360 26.41 -7.09 25.94
CA PRO A 360 25.28 -7.74 25.32
C PRO A 360 24.17 -7.97 26.36
N ARG A 361 22.92 -7.80 25.97
CA ARG A 361 21.76 -8.10 26.83
C ARG A 361 21.28 -9.51 26.55
N ILE A 362 20.87 -10.21 27.60
CA ILE A 362 20.28 -11.54 27.51
C ILE A 362 18.77 -11.41 27.73
N VAL A 363 17.99 -12.00 26.83
CA VAL A 363 16.53 -12.11 26.95
C VAL A 363 16.20 -13.58 27.19
N THR A 364 15.58 -13.89 28.32
CA THR A 364 15.19 -15.26 28.68
C THR A 364 13.89 -15.64 27.96
N LEU A 365 13.79 -16.88 27.49
CA LEU A 365 12.56 -17.43 26.94
C LEU A 365 11.55 -17.66 28.07
N PRO A 366 10.32 -17.11 27.98
CA PRO A 366 9.26 -17.45 28.91
C PRO A 366 8.87 -18.91 28.82
N ARG A 367 8.28 -19.43 29.91
CA ARG A 367 7.71 -20.79 29.96
C ARG A 367 6.30 -20.88 29.39
N TYR A 368 5.59 -19.75 29.33
CA TYR A 368 4.18 -19.67 28.97
C TYR A 368 3.94 -18.60 27.91
N PHE A 369 2.92 -18.82 27.10
CA PHE A 369 2.53 -17.86 26.07
C PHE A 369 1.78 -16.70 26.71
N HIS A 370 2.10 -15.49 26.25
CA HIS A 370 1.41 -14.28 26.66
C HIS A 370 0.31 -13.94 25.67
N HIS A 371 0.54 -14.19 24.37
CA HIS A 371 -0.42 -13.88 23.32
C HIS A 371 -0.46 -14.93 22.21
N TYR A 372 -1.65 -15.13 21.64
CA TYR A 372 -1.86 -15.76 20.34
C TYR A 372 -2.51 -14.74 19.40
N VAL A 373 -2.00 -14.65 18.17
CA VAL A 373 -2.56 -13.84 17.10
C VAL A 373 -3.07 -14.75 15.99
N MET A 374 -4.32 -14.55 15.58
CA MET A 374 -5.00 -15.40 14.61
C MET A 374 -5.65 -14.54 13.51
N ASN A 375 -4.81 -14.05 12.58
CA ASN A 375 -5.24 -13.18 11.48
C ASN A 375 -5.69 -13.96 10.23
N LEU A 376 -6.73 -14.79 10.38
CA LEU A 376 -7.39 -15.49 9.26
C LEU A 376 -8.91 -15.25 9.32
N PRO A 377 -9.40 -14.05 8.98
CA PRO A 377 -10.72 -13.60 9.44
C PRO A 377 -11.93 -14.37 8.88
N ASP A 378 -11.78 -15.09 7.78
CA ASP A 378 -12.86 -15.93 7.25
C ASP A 378 -13.07 -17.20 8.11
N SER A 379 -12.07 -17.69 8.84
CA SER A 379 -12.15 -19.00 9.53
C SER A 379 -11.46 -19.08 10.90
N ALA A 380 -10.75 -18.06 11.37
CA ALA A 380 -9.96 -18.13 12.61
C ALA A 380 -10.77 -18.55 13.85
N LEU A 381 -12.04 -18.13 13.97
CA LEU A 381 -12.91 -18.56 15.07
C LEU A 381 -13.01 -20.09 15.17
N SER A 382 -12.99 -20.81 14.04
CA SER A 382 -13.10 -22.27 14.00
C SER A 382 -11.89 -23.01 14.58
N PHE A 383 -10.81 -22.30 14.92
CA PHE A 383 -9.60 -22.87 15.53
C PHE A 383 -9.59 -22.65 17.06
N LEU A 384 -10.56 -21.92 17.62
CA LEU A 384 -10.60 -21.63 19.06
C LEU A 384 -10.78 -22.87 19.94
N ASN A 385 -11.41 -23.91 19.40
CA ASN A 385 -11.53 -25.21 20.07
C ASN A 385 -10.15 -25.87 20.34
N GLU A 386 -9.12 -25.48 19.60
CA GLU A 386 -7.79 -26.08 19.71
C GLU A 386 -7.03 -25.68 20.97
N PHE A 387 -7.49 -24.63 21.66
CA PHE A 387 -6.95 -24.20 22.95
C PHE A 387 -7.43 -25.05 24.13
N ALA A 388 -8.42 -25.93 23.94
CA ALA A 388 -8.88 -26.85 24.96
C ALA A 388 -7.74 -27.81 25.37
N GLY A 389 -7.33 -27.76 26.62
CA GLY A 389 -6.19 -28.52 27.14
C GLY A 389 -4.85 -28.06 26.59
N LEU A 390 -4.71 -26.77 26.22
CA LEU A 390 -3.45 -26.19 25.75
C LEU A 390 -2.25 -26.63 26.60
N TYR A 391 -2.40 -26.60 27.93
CA TYR A 391 -1.33 -26.96 28.87
C TYR A 391 -1.41 -28.42 29.33
N SER A 392 -2.60 -28.93 29.65
CA SER A 392 -2.79 -30.32 30.12
C SER A 392 -2.31 -31.36 29.10
N ARG A 393 -2.44 -31.10 27.79
CA ARG A 393 -1.88 -31.92 26.69
C ARG A 393 -0.40 -32.20 26.82
N HIS A 394 0.33 -31.31 27.48
CA HIS A 394 1.78 -31.35 27.61
C HIS A 394 2.24 -31.67 29.03
N GLY A 395 1.37 -32.24 29.85
CA GLY A 395 1.68 -32.61 31.24
C GLY A 395 1.89 -31.40 32.17
N ILE A 396 1.44 -30.21 31.76
CA ILE A 396 1.45 -29.02 32.62
C ILE A 396 0.12 -29.03 33.38
N SER A 397 0.18 -29.30 34.70
CA SER A 397 -0.99 -29.28 35.58
C SER A 397 -1.36 -27.86 35.99
N GLU A 398 -2.54 -27.72 36.61
CA GLU A 398 -2.97 -26.44 37.19
C GLU A 398 -2.05 -25.92 38.29
N ASP A 399 -1.21 -26.78 38.89
CA ASP A 399 -0.18 -26.35 39.85
C ASP A 399 0.84 -25.40 39.22
N ALA A 400 0.94 -25.36 37.89
CA ALA A 400 1.71 -24.36 37.18
C ALA A 400 1.27 -22.93 37.53
N ALA A 401 0.02 -22.72 37.96
CA ALA A 401 -0.45 -21.43 38.46
C ALA A 401 0.27 -20.95 39.74
N ALA A 402 0.96 -21.84 40.45
CA ALA A 402 1.84 -21.46 41.58
C ALA A 402 3.18 -20.87 41.12
N ASP A 403 3.57 -21.03 39.85
CA ASP A 403 4.74 -20.36 39.27
C ASP A 403 4.43 -18.86 39.13
N PRO A 404 5.20 -17.96 39.75
CA PRO A 404 4.98 -16.51 39.64
C PRO A 404 5.08 -15.97 38.21
N ALA A 405 5.71 -16.70 37.29
CA ALA A 405 5.78 -16.36 35.88
C ALA A 405 4.60 -16.91 35.05
N PHE A 406 3.69 -17.67 35.67
CA PHE A 406 2.53 -18.23 34.97
C PHE A 406 1.54 -17.15 34.56
N VAL A 407 1.15 -17.21 33.29
CA VAL A 407 0.11 -16.36 32.73
C VAL A 407 -0.76 -17.19 31.78
N LEU A 408 -2.05 -16.87 31.78
CA LEU A 408 -2.96 -17.34 30.73
C LEU A 408 -2.84 -16.42 29.52
N PRO A 409 -2.70 -16.98 28.31
CA PRO A 409 -2.48 -16.17 27.11
C PRO A 409 -3.74 -15.37 26.74
N TYR A 410 -3.53 -14.16 26.22
CA TYR A 410 -4.55 -13.46 25.45
C TYR A 410 -4.66 -14.04 24.04
N ILE A 411 -5.89 -14.26 23.58
CA ILE A 411 -6.19 -14.69 22.22
C ILE A 411 -6.71 -13.47 21.45
N HIS A 412 -6.02 -13.09 20.39
CA HIS A 412 -6.42 -12.05 19.45
C HIS A 412 -6.92 -12.71 18.15
N CYS A 413 -8.24 -12.92 18.06
CA CYS A 413 -8.86 -13.61 16.94
C CYS A 413 -9.54 -12.65 15.98
N HIS A 414 -9.06 -12.56 14.74
CA HIS A 414 -9.72 -11.78 13.71
C HIS A 414 -10.90 -12.55 13.10
N CYS A 415 -12.01 -11.89 12.82
CA CYS A 415 -13.17 -12.52 12.21
C CYS A 415 -13.99 -11.55 11.36
N PHE A 416 -14.71 -12.06 10.37
CA PHE A 416 -15.78 -11.32 9.70
C PHE A 416 -17.14 -11.64 10.33
N GLU A 417 -17.98 -10.61 10.42
CA GLU A 417 -19.39 -10.76 10.78
C GLU A 417 -20.23 -10.18 9.65
N LYS A 418 -20.83 -11.03 8.81
CA LYS A 418 -21.60 -10.61 7.63
C LYS A 418 -23.07 -10.43 7.98
N TYR A 419 -23.75 -9.51 7.31
CA TYR A 419 -25.20 -9.35 7.36
C TYR A 419 -25.79 -9.12 5.96
N SER A 420 -27.11 -9.23 5.82
CA SER A 420 -27.79 -9.06 4.53
C SER A 420 -27.75 -7.59 4.09
N PRO A 421 -27.59 -7.29 2.78
CA PRO A 421 -27.78 -5.94 2.27
C PRO A 421 -29.25 -5.49 2.32
N ASP A 422 -30.19 -6.43 2.43
CA ASP A 422 -31.63 -6.15 2.47
C ASP A 422 -32.14 -5.81 3.88
N GLU A 423 -31.25 -5.87 4.88
CA GLU A 423 -31.56 -5.55 6.28
C GLU A 423 -30.87 -4.25 6.71
N PRO A 424 -31.45 -3.48 7.65
CA PRO A 424 -30.76 -2.36 8.28
C PRO A 424 -29.41 -2.80 8.88
N GLU A 425 -28.39 -1.93 8.83
CA GLU A 425 -27.11 -2.21 9.47
C GLU A 425 -27.34 -2.53 10.96
N PRO A 426 -26.98 -3.74 11.44
CA PRO A 426 -27.19 -4.12 12.82
C PRO A 426 -26.43 -3.20 13.78
N ALA A 427 -26.95 -3.00 14.99
CA ALA A 427 -26.23 -2.25 16.00
C ALA A 427 -24.91 -2.98 16.34
N PRO A 428 -23.82 -2.25 16.70
CA PRO A 428 -22.56 -2.89 17.06
C PRO A 428 -22.70 -3.94 18.17
N ALA A 429 -23.61 -3.72 19.13
CA ALA A 429 -23.90 -4.67 20.20
C ALA A 429 -24.45 -6.01 19.68
N ASP A 430 -25.28 -5.99 18.63
CA ASP A 430 -25.84 -7.21 18.04
C ASP A 430 -24.75 -8.02 17.34
N LEU A 431 -23.85 -7.34 16.61
CA LEU A 431 -22.70 -7.98 15.97
C LEU A 431 -21.76 -8.61 17.02
N HIS A 432 -21.48 -7.90 18.11
CA HIS A 432 -20.67 -8.42 19.21
C HIS A 432 -21.35 -9.63 19.87
N ALA A 433 -22.67 -9.59 20.09
CA ALA A 433 -23.45 -10.71 20.62
C ALA A 433 -23.39 -11.96 19.73
N ARG A 434 -23.46 -11.79 18.40
CA ARG A 434 -23.29 -12.91 17.45
C ARG A 434 -21.89 -13.52 17.53
N ILE A 435 -20.86 -12.69 17.56
CA ILE A 435 -19.47 -13.16 17.64
C ILE A 435 -19.22 -13.88 18.98
N HIS A 436 -19.66 -13.29 20.11
CA HIS A 436 -19.53 -13.90 21.44
C HIS A 436 -20.19 -15.27 21.50
N ARG A 437 -21.43 -15.40 21.00
CA ARG A 437 -22.13 -16.69 20.95
C ARG A 437 -21.33 -17.75 20.19
N ARG A 438 -20.79 -17.41 19.02
CA ARG A 438 -19.94 -18.32 18.23
C ARG A 438 -18.65 -18.70 18.97
N VAL A 439 -18.03 -17.75 19.69
CA VAL A 439 -16.86 -18.04 20.54
C VAL A 439 -17.22 -19.08 21.61
N LEU A 440 -18.34 -18.88 22.34
CA LEU A 440 -18.80 -19.81 23.36
C LEU A 440 -19.10 -21.20 22.79
N GLU A 441 -19.83 -21.27 21.67
CA GLU A 441 -20.18 -22.51 20.99
C GLU A 441 -18.94 -23.30 20.55
N ILE A 442 -17.97 -22.64 19.89
CA ILE A 442 -16.77 -23.29 19.36
C ILE A 442 -15.83 -23.73 20.49
N MET A 443 -15.70 -22.92 21.55
CA MET A 443 -14.86 -23.26 22.69
C MET A 443 -15.53 -24.22 23.67
N HIS A 444 -16.80 -24.60 23.42
CA HIS A 444 -17.60 -25.45 24.30
C HIS A 444 -17.64 -24.94 25.74
N THR A 445 -17.90 -23.63 25.91
CA THR A 445 -17.92 -22.95 27.21
C THR A 445 -19.19 -22.11 27.39
N SER A 446 -19.43 -21.60 28.61
CA SER A 446 -20.60 -20.76 28.94
C SER A 446 -20.24 -19.29 29.14
N ALA A 447 -21.26 -18.44 29.15
CA ALA A 447 -21.13 -17.01 29.46
C ALA A 447 -20.70 -16.76 30.92
N ASP A 448 -20.85 -17.73 31.83
CA ASP A 448 -20.34 -17.62 33.20
C ASP A 448 -18.82 -17.73 33.26
N ILE A 449 -18.24 -18.58 32.40
CA ILE A 449 -16.78 -18.77 32.30
C ILE A 449 -16.15 -17.66 31.46
N LEU A 450 -16.81 -17.26 30.37
CA LEU A 450 -16.31 -16.24 29.45
C LEU A 450 -17.42 -15.23 29.14
N PRO A 451 -17.70 -14.28 30.07
CA PRO A 451 -18.76 -13.31 29.89
C PRO A 451 -18.42 -12.30 28.78
N MET A 452 -19.45 -11.68 28.20
CA MET A 452 -19.28 -10.64 27.17
C MET A 452 -18.32 -9.53 27.59
N THR A 453 -18.34 -9.16 28.88
CA THR A 453 -17.48 -8.11 29.46
C THR A 453 -16.00 -8.49 29.51
N ALA A 454 -15.66 -9.78 29.40
CA ALA A 454 -14.29 -10.26 29.31
C ALA A 454 -13.71 -10.20 27.88
N LEU A 455 -14.56 -9.91 26.87
CA LEU A 455 -14.16 -9.76 25.49
C LEU A 455 -14.04 -8.28 25.12
N SER A 456 -12.97 -7.96 24.38
CA SER A 456 -12.84 -6.68 23.67
C SER A 456 -13.08 -6.90 22.18
N PHE A 457 -13.95 -6.08 21.59
CA PHE A 457 -14.30 -6.12 20.17
C PHE A 457 -13.74 -4.88 19.49
N HIS A 458 -12.72 -5.07 18.67
CA HIS A 458 -12.13 -3.97 17.90
C HIS A 458 -12.55 -4.06 16.43
N LEU A 459 -13.28 -3.06 15.93
CA LEU A 459 -13.59 -2.95 14.49
C LEU A 459 -12.32 -2.56 13.72
N VAL A 460 -11.76 -3.51 12.98
CA VAL A 460 -10.53 -3.31 12.18
C VAL A 460 -10.84 -2.48 10.92
N ARG A 461 -11.86 -2.90 10.17
CA ARG A 461 -12.32 -2.25 8.93
C ARG A 461 -13.64 -2.85 8.45
N LYS A 462 -14.35 -2.13 7.58
CA LYS A 462 -15.39 -2.71 6.71
C LYS A 462 -14.74 -3.17 5.40
N VAL A 463 -14.77 -4.47 5.08
CA VAL A 463 -14.26 -4.95 3.78
C VAL A 463 -15.27 -4.74 2.64
N ALA A 464 -16.55 -4.71 3.00
CA ALA A 464 -17.69 -4.29 2.18
C ALA A 464 -18.72 -3.66 3.14
N PRO A 465 -19.74 -2.91 2.65
CA PRO A 465 -20.75 -2.30 3.50
C PRO A 465 -21.36 -3.27 4.51
N THR A 466 -21.57 -4.52 4.13
CA THR A 466 -22.21 -5.58 4.93
C THR A 466 -21.26 -6.61 5.51
N LYS A 467 -19.94 -6.37 5.45
CA LYS A 467 -18.91 -7.30 5.93
C LYS A 467 -17.87 -6.54 6.78
N PRO A 468 -18.18 -6.18 8.03
CA PRO A 468 -17.18 -5.73 9.00
C PRO A 468 -16.20 -6.85 9.39
N MET A 469 -14.96 -6.44 9.64
CA MET A 469 -13.87 -7.24 10.19
C MET A 469 -13.59 -6.77 11.61
N PHE A 470 -13.63 -7.70 12.56
CA PHE A 470 -13.30 -7.47 13.96
C PHE A 470 -12.02 -8.19 14.36
N CYS A 471 -11.34 -7.68 15.38
CA CYS A 471 -10.40 -8.42 16.21
C CYS A 471 -11.06 -8.58 17.58
N VAL A 472 -11.39 -9.82 17.95
CA VAL A 472 -11.92 -10.15 19.27
C VAL A 472 -10.77 -10.60 20.15
N THR A 473 -10.62 -9.94 21.30
CA THR A 473 -9.55 -10.22 22.27
C THR A 473 -10.13 -10.65 23.60
N PHE A 474 -9.63 -11.75 24.15
CA PHE A 474 -9.96 -12.23 25.49
C PHE A 474 -8.80 -13.05 26.06
N GLN A 475 -8.73 -13.16 27.38
CA GLN A 475 -7.78 -14.07 28.03
C GLN A 475 -8.35 -15.49 28.01
N LEU A 476 -7.54 -16.49 27.66
CA LEU A 476 -7.94 -17.89 27.65
C LEU A 476 -8.39 -18.31 29.07
N PRO A 477 -9.63 -18.81 29.26
CA PRO A 477 -10.07 -19.27 30.57
C PRO A 477 -9.23 -20.44 31.08
N GLN A 478 -8.93 -20.43 32.39
CA GLN A 478 -8.14 -21.49 33.05
C GLN A 478 -8.76 -22.87 32.82
N SER A 479 -10.06 -22.99 33.03
CA SER A 479 -10.81 -24.25 32.85
C SER A 479 -10.70 -24.84 31.44
N ILE A 480 -10.47 -23.99 30.43
CA ILE A 480 -10.26 -24.43 29.05
C ILE A 480 -8.79 -24.78 28.83
N ALA A 481 -7.85 -23.96 29.31
CA ALA A 481 -6.40 -24.20 29.14
C ALA A 481 -5.94 -25.54 29.74
N PHE A 482 -6.60 -25.98 30.81
CA PHE A 482 -6.31 -27.23 31.53
C PHE A 482 -7.38 -28.30 31.37
N SER A 483 -8.34 -28.12 30.45
CA SER A 483 -9.39 -29.11 30.27
C SER A 483 -8.81 -30.50 29.98
N PRO A 484 -9.41 -31.57 30.52
CA PRO A 484 -8.97 -32.92 30.24
C PRO A 484 -9.13 -33.19 28.73
N LEU A 485 -8.15 -33.84 28.13
CA LEU A 485 -8.27 -34.31 26.77
C LEU A 485 -9.46 -35.27 26.69
N ALA A 486 -10.39 -35.01 25.76
CA ALA A 486 -11.39 -36.01 25.41
C ALA A 486 -10.65 -37.28 24.98
N THR A 487 -10.83 -38.35 25.74
CA THR A 487 -10.23 -39.65 25.44
C THR A 487 -10.79 -40.08 24.10
N THR A 488 -9.96 -40.05 23.07
CA THR A 488 -10.37 -40.51 21.74
C THR A 488 -10.45 -42.03 21.81
N THR A 489 -11.64 -42.56 22.11
CA THR A 489 -11.94 -43.99 21.90
C THR A 489 -11.96 -44.33 20.42
#